data_AF-A0A553SS84-F1
#
_entry.id   AF-A0A553SS84-F1
#
_cell.length_a   1.000
_cell.length_b   1.000
_cell.length_c   1.000
_cell.angle_alpha   90.00
_cell.angle_beta   90.00
_cell.angle_gamma   90.00
#
_symmetry.space_group_name_H-M   'P 1'
#
loop_
_entity.id
_entity.type
_entity.pdbx_description
1 polymer ?
#
loop_
_entity_poly.entity_id
_entity_poly.type
_entity_poly.pdbx_seq_one_letter_code
_entity_poly.pdbx_strand_id
1 'polypeptide(L)' 'MNFLNWYDWIQPTNPFASIFFGLIFTVIISSVIWLDTKTKKTASIALVAGVCVTVVGVTILNAVGFYG' A
#
# COMPACT_ATOMS: atom_id res chain seq x y z
N MET A 1 22.86 -1.83 2.40
CA MET A 1 21.66 -1.31 1.70
C MET A 1 20.44 -1.73 2.51
N ASN A 2 19.99 -0.88 3.45
CA ASN A 2 18.82 -1.17 4.27
C ASN A 2 17.57 -0.68 3.54
N PHE A 3 17.16 -1.40 2.49
CA PHE A 3 15.94 -1.13 1.74
C PHE A 3 14.69 -1.21 2.64
N LEU A 4 14.69 -2.15 3.58
CA LEU A 4 13.57 -2.43 4.48
C LEU A 4 14.07 -2.71 5.89
N ASN A 5 13.58 -1.96 6.85
CA ASN A 5 13.76 -2.23 8.28
C ASN A 5 12.55 -2.99 8.83
N TRP A 6 12.77 -3.77 9.89
CA TRP A 6 11.70 -4.56 10.51
C TRP A 6 10.54 -3.71 11.03
N TYR A 7 10.74 -2.44 11.36
CA TYR A 7 9.69 -1.55 11.89
C TYR A 7 8.98 -0.72 10.80
N ASP A 8 9.43 -0.81 9.55
CA ASP A 8 8.88 -0.02 8.45
C ASP A 8 7.41 -0.36 8.10
N TRP A 9 6.91 -1.51 8.56
CA TRP A 9 5.49 -1.87 8.37
C TRP A 9 4.55 -1.06 9.26
N ILE A 10 5.06 -0.43 10.33
CA ILE A 10 4.31 0.48 11.20
C ILE A 10 4.57 1.93 10.77
N GLN A 11 5.84 2.32 10.69
CA GLN A 11 6.26 3.64 10.27
C GLN A 11 7.34 3.52 9.19
N PRO A 12 6.96 3.64 7.92
CA PRO A 12 7.93 3.54 6.83
C PRO A 12 8.91 4.72 6.88
N THR A 13 10.20 4.41 6.95
CA THR A 13 11.29 5.40 6.95
C THR A 13 11.68 5.87 5.56
N ASN A 14 11.20 5.21 4.52
CA ASN A 14 11.49 5.59 3.14
C ASN A 14 10.27 5.35 2.22
N PRO A 15 10.19 6.05 1.07
CA PRO A 15 9.06 5.93 0.16
C PRO A 15 8.85 4.51 -0.38
N PHE A 16 9.94 3.76 -0.59
CA PHE A 16 9.88 2.41 -1.12
C PHE A 16 9.24 1.44 -0.13
N ALA A 17 9.54 1.58 1.16
CA ALA A 17 8.93 0.79 2.22
C ALA A 17 7.42 1.06 2.32
N SER A 18 6.98 2.32 2.17
CA SER A 18 5.55 2.65 2.13
C SER A 18 4.83 2.02 0.94
N ILE A 19 5.43 2.06 -0.24
CA ILE A 19 4.85 1.41 -1.43
C ILE A 19 4.79 -0.10 -1.21
N PHE A 20 5.87 -0.71 -0.71
CA PHE A 20 5.94 -2.14 -0.49
C PHE A 20 4.84 -2.64 0.45
N PHE A 21 4.72 -2.05 1.64
CA PHE A 21 3.67 -2.45 2.59
C PHE A 21 2.27 -2.04 2.14
N GLY A 22 2.12 -0.88 1.49
CA GLY A 22 0.84 -0.46 0.92
C GLY A 22 0.31 -1.43 -0.13
N LEU A 23 1.19 -1.97 -0.99
CA LEU A 23 0.83 -3.01 -1.96
C LEU A 23 0.48 -4.34 -1.30
N ILE A 24 1.26 -4.78 -0.31
CA ILE A 24 0.95 -6.00 0.45
C ILE A 24 -0.43 -5.90 1.10
N PHE A 25 -0.72 -4.81 1.81
CA PHE A 25 -2.01 -4.61 2.45
C PHE A 25 -3.15 -4.49 1.43
N THR A 26 -2.92 -3.84 0.30
CA THR A 26 -3.90 -3.77 -0.79
C THR A 26 -4.25 -5.16 -1.32
N VAL A 27 -3.27 -6.04 -1.52
CA VAL A 27 -3.50 -7.42 -1.97
C VAL A 27 -4.24 -8.23 -0.93
N ILE A 28 -3.88 -8.10 0.36
CA ILE A 28 -4.58 -8.77 1.46
C ILE A 28 -6.04 -8.33 1.51
N ILE A 29 -6.30 -7.02 1.55
CA ILE A 29 -7.67 -6.49 1.61
C ILE A 29 -8.47 -6.87 0.37
N SER A 30 -7.90 -6.77 -0.83
CA SER A 30 -8.57 -7.20 -2.05
C SER A 30 -8.92 -8.69 -2.01
N SER A 31 -8.07 -9.53 -1.41
CA SER A 31 -8.33 -10.95 -1.26
C SER A 31 -9.46 -11.21 -0.26
N VAL A 32 -9.49 -10.48 0.86
CA VAL A 32 -10.60 -10.54 1.83
C VAL A 32 -11.91 -10.11 1.18
N ILE A 33 -11.94 -9.01 0.44
CA ILE A 33 -13.12 -8.53 -0.29
C ILE A 33 -13.59 -9.58 -1.30
N TRP A 34 -12.66 -10.25 -1.99
CA TRP A 34 -13.02 -11.33 -2.90
C TRP A 34 -13.62 -12.52 -2.17
N LEU A 35 -13.06 -12.92 -1.01
CA LEU A 35 -13.55 -14.04 -0.22
C LEU A 35 -14.95 -13.76 0.34
N ASP A 36 -15.23 -12.53 0.75
CA ASP A 36 -16.52 -12.08 1.29
C ASP A 36 -17.58 -11.92 0.19
N THR A 37 -17.30 -11.09 -0.82
CA THR A 37 -18.29 -10.75 -1.86
C THR A 37 -18.41 -11.80 -2.96
N LYS A 38 -17.45 -12.73 -3.06
CA LYS A 38 -17.26 -13.67 -4.20
C LYS A 38 -17.23 -13.02 -5.58
N THR A 39 -17.12 -11.69 -5.65
CA THR A 39 -17.27 -10.92 -6.88
C THR A 39 -15.90 -10.38 -7.31
N LYS A 40 -15.35 -10.93 -8.41
CA LYS A 40 -14.04 -10.50 -8.94
C LYS A 40 -14.01 -9.02 -9.34
N LYS A 41 -15.14 -8.47 -9.80
CA LYS A 41 -15.27 -7.04 -10.15
C LYS A 41 -14.99 -6.15 -8.94
N THR A 42 -15.64 -6.41 -7.81
CA THR A 42 -15.50 -5.62 -6.59
C THR A 42 -14.08 -5.71 -6.03
N ALA A 43 -13.51 -6.92 -6.00
CA ALA A 43 -12.13 -7.13 -5.60
C ALA A 43 -11.14 -6.38 -6.50
N SER A 44 -11.30 -6.45 -7.82
CA SER A 44 -10.43 -5.76 -8.77
C SER A 44 -10.52 -4.24 -8.64
N ILE A 45 -11.71 -3.68 -8.40
CA ILE A 45 -11.87 -2.24 -8.14
C ILE A 45 -11.14 -1.85 -6.86
N ALA A 46 -11.28 -2.64 -5.78
CA ALA A 46 -10.60 -2.38 -4.52
C ALA A 46 -9.06 -2.46 -4.66
N LEU A 47 -8.56 -3.41 -5.45
CA LEU A 47 -7.13 -3.53 -5.74
C LEU A 47 -6.61 -2.29 -6.46
N VAL A 48 -7.26 -1.85 -7.55
CA VAL A 48 -6.85 -0.66 -8.30
C VAL A 48 -6.93 0.58 -7.43
N ALA A 49 -8.01 0.75 -6.67
CA ALA A 49 -8.18 1.85 -5.74
C ALA A 49 -7.06 1.87 -4.68
N GLY A 50 -6.74 0.72 -4.07
CA GLY A 50 -5.68 0.61 -3.06
C GLY A 50 -4.29 0.94 -3.62
N VAL A 51 -3.98 0.49 -4.85
CA VAL A 51 -2.73 0.85 -5.54
C VAL A 51 -2.68 2.36 -5.79
N CYS A 52 -3.75 2.96 -6.34
CA CYS A 52 -3.81 4.40 -6.58
C CYS A 52 -3.63 5.20 -5.30
N VAL A 53 -4.35 4.85 -4.22
CA VAL A 53 -4.24 5.52 -2.92
C VAL A 53 -2.83 5.39 -2.35
N THR A 54 -2.20 4.21 -2.47
CA THR A 54 -0.82 4.00 -2.02
C THR A 54 0.14 4.91 -2.77
N VAL A 55 0.09 4.92 -4.11
CA VAL A 55 1.01 5.72 -4.93
C VAL A 55 0.81 7.22 -4.70
N VAL A 56 -0.44 7.70 -4.69
CA VAL A 56 -0.76 9.11 -4.46
C VAL A 56 -0.36 9.52 -3.04
N GLY A 57 -0.69 8.72 -2.03
CA GLY A 57 -0.34 8.98 -0.64
C GLY A 57 1.17 9.08 -0.44
N VAL A 58 1.94 8.13 -0.99
CA VAL A 58 3.40 8.17 -0.90
C VAL A 58 3.99 9.36 -1.64
N THR A 59 3.44 9.74 -2.80
CA THR A 59 3.88 10.92 -3.55
C THR A 59 3.69 12.20 -2.74
N ILE A 60 2.54 12.34 -2.07
CA ILE A 60 2.25 13.48 -1.20
C ILE A 60 3.20 13.49 0.00
N LEU A 61 3.37 12.35 0.68
CA LEU A 61 4.26 12.22 1.85
C LEU A 61 5.71 12.58 1.48
N ASN A 62 6.17 12.15 0.31
CA ASN A 62 7.50 12.49 -0.18
C ASN A 62 7.62 13.99 -0.50
N ALA A 63 6.59 14.60 -1.11
CA ALA A 63 6.58 16.02 -1.45
C ALA A 63 6.61 16.94 -0.20
N VAL A 64 6.05 16.50 0.93
CA VAL A 64 6.09 17.26 2.20
C VAL A 64 7.34 16.98 3.05
N GLY A 65 8.27 16.16 2.55
CA GLY A 65 9.52 15.85 3.25
C GLY A 65 9.37 14.85 4.40
N PHE A 66 8.32 14.02 4.42
CA PHE A 66 8.08 13.05 5.50
C PHE A 66 9.20 12.00 5.65
N TYR A 67 9.87 11.65 4.55
CA TYR A 67 10.94 10.65 4.51
C TYR A 67 12.36 11.23 4.55
N GLY A 68 12.49 12.53 4.84
CA GLY A 68 13.76 13.28 4.86
C GLY A 68 14.34 13.47 6.26
#